data_AF-A0A927T289-F1
#
_entry.id   AF-A0A927T289-F1
#
_cell.length_a   1.000
_cell.length_b   1.000
_cell.length_c   1.000
_cell.angle_alpha   90.00
_cell.angle_beta   90.00
_cell.angle_gamma   90.00
#
_symmetry.space_group_name_H-M   'P 1'
#
loop_
_entity.id
_entity.type
_entity.pdbx_description
1 polymer ?
#
loop_
_entity_poly.entity_id
_entity_poly.type
_entity_poly.pdbx_seq_one_letter_code
_entity_poly.pdbx_strand_id
1 'polypeptide(L)'
;MDELIRKIEETIYCLLKYDMDKYPIVVQELVNMMVAVFPAIINIYSNPKMSDLRDDASYWPGQLERVVEAINGGDHFEVVDVLYSETRANLIELREVLTRRDLL
;
A
#
# COMPACT_ATOMS: atom_id res chain seq x y z
N MET A 1 -6.70 -2.37 6.57
CA MET A 1 -5.69 -2.97 5.67
C MET A 1 -6.35 -3.58 4.44
N ASP A 2 -7.35 -4.45 4.60
CA ASP A 2 -8.04 -5.07 3.45
C ASP A 2 -8.67 -4.06 2.49
N GLU A 3 -9.25 -2.96 3.01
CA GLU A 3 -9.81 -1.91 2.15
C GLU A 3 -8.75 -1.19 1.30
N LEU A 4 -7.54 -1.01 1.85
CA LEU A 4 -6.41 -0.44 1.11
C LEU A 4 -5.93 -1.41 0.01
N ILE A 5 -5.83 -2.71 0.33
CA ILE A 5 -5.49 -3.74 -0.66
C ILE A 5 -6.51 -3.77 -1.79
N ARG A 6 -7.81 -3.74 -1.46
CA ARG A 6 -8.91 -3.69 -2.44
C ARG A 6 -8.80 -2.45 -3.33
N LYS A 7 -8.50 -1.29 -2.73
CA LYS A 7 -8.33 -0.04 -3.49
C LYS A 7 -7.12 -0.09 -4.42
N ILE A 8 -6.00 -0.68 -3.98
CA ILE A 8 -4.83 -0.92 -4.84
C ILE A 8 -5.22 -1.80 -6.05
N GLU A 9 -5.93 -2.90 -5.83
CA GLU A 9 -6.40 -3.78 -6.91
C GLU A 9 -7.34 -3.06 -7.88
N GLU A 10 -8.21 -2.19 -7.38
CA GLU A 10 -9.10 -1.35 -8.20
C GLU A 10 -8.31 -0.36 -9.07
N THR A 11 -7.27 0.29 -8.52
CA THR A 11 -6.39 1.20 -9.28
C THR A 11 -5.68 0.46 -10.40
N ILE A 12 -5.08 -0.70 -10.10
CA ILE A 12 -4.40 -1.55 -11.08
C ILE A 12 -5.36 -1.98 -12.18
N TYR A 13 -6.59 -2.35 -11.83
CA TYR A 13 -7.61 -2.72 -12.80
C TYR A 13 -7.96 -1.56 -13.75
N CYS A 14 -8.09 -0.32 -13.24
CA CYS A 14 -8.35 0.86 -14.08
C CYS A 14 -7.22 1.07 -15.10
N LEU A 15 -5.96 0.94 -14.67
CA LEU A 15 -4.79 1.05 -15.53
C LEU A 15 -4.75 -0.03 -16.61
N LEU A 16 -4.94 -1.29 -16.23
CA LEU A 16 -4.90 -2.41 -17.17
C LEU A 16 -6.06 -2.40 -18.19
N LYS A 17 -7.18 -1.76 -17.85
CA LYS A 17 -8.34 -1.59 -18.73
C LYS A 17 -8.35 -0.26 -19.50
N TYR A 18 -7.35 0.60 -19.29
CA TYR A 18 -7.32 1.96 -19.86
C TYR A 18 -8.58 2.78 -19.53
N ASP A 19 -9.17 2.58 -18.35
CA ASP A 19 -10.34 3.33 -17.89
C ASP A 19 -9.90 4.69 -17.32
N MET A 20 -9.51 5.60 -18.23
CA MET A 20 -8.90 6.88 -17.89
C MET A 20 -9.90 7.90 -17.33
N ASP A 21 -11.21 7.67 -17.49
CA ASP A 21 -12.24 8.50 -16.86
C ASP A 21 -12.31 8.20 -15.35
N LYS A 22 -12.16 6.93 -14.97
CA LYS A 22 -12.23 6.49 -13.58
C LYS A 22 -10.89 6.62 -12.85
N TYR A 23 -9.77 6.48 -13.55
CA TYR A 23 -8.43 6.44 -12.97
C TYR A 23 -8.10 7.61 -12.02
N PRO A 24 -8.32 8.90 -12.39
CA PRO A 24 -7.99 10.02 -11.50
C PRO A 24 -8.73 9.98 -10.16
N ILE A 25 -10.00 9.53 -10.18
CA ILE A 25 -10.84 9.43 -8.97
C ILE A 25 -10.29 8.33 -8.06
N VAL A 26 -10.04 7.15 -8.62
CA VAL A 26 -9.58 5.97 -7.85
C VAL A 26 -8.18 6.20 -7.29
N VAL A 27 -7.28 6.85 -8.03
CA VAL A 27 -5.94 7.23 -7.56
C VAL A 27 -6.03 8.20 -6.40
N GLN A 28 -6.88 9.23 -6.49
CA GLN A 28 -7.01 10.19 -5.39
C GLN A 28 -7.52 9.52 -4.12
N GLU A 29 -8.49 8.60 -4.24
CA GLU A 29 -8.96 7.79 -3.12
C GLU A 29 -7.86 6.90 -2.54
N LEU A 30 -7.06 6.25 -3.40
CA LEU A 30 -5.92 5.43 -2.99
C LEU A 30 -4.91 6.26 -2.18
N VAL A 31 -4.48 7.41 -2.69
CA VAL A 31 -3.50 8.28 -2.01
C VAL A 31 -4.04 8.73 -0.65
N ASN A 32 -5.31 9.14 -0.58
CA ASN A 32 -5.94 9.53 0.69
C ASN A 32 -5.95 8.38 1.71
N MET A 33 -6.26 7.15 1.27
CA MET A 33 -6.21 5.98 2.15
C MET A 33 -4.78 5.68 2.60
N MET A 34 -3.80 5.76 1.71
CA MET A 34 -2.41 5.48 2.05
C MET A 34 -1.88 6.45 3.10
N VAL A 35 -2.12 7.76 2.92
CA VAL A 35 -1.73 8.78 3.90
C VAL A 35 -2.34 8.53 5.28
N ALA A 36 -3.58 8.03 5.34
CA ALA A 36 -4.24 7.71 6.60
C ALA A 36 -3.75 6.37 7.23
N VAL A 37 -3.50 5.36 6.41
CA VAL A 37 -3.23 3.98 6.87
C VAL A 37 -1.74 3.74 7.15
N PHE A 38 -0.83 4.35 6.41
CA PHE A 38 0.62 4.12 6.57
C PHE A 38 1.14 4.49 7.97
N PRO A 39 0.74 5.63 8.58
CA PRO A 39 1.11 5.93 9.96
C PRO A 39 0.60 4.87 10.96
N ALA A 40 -0.61 4.34 10.72
CA ALA A 40 -1.16 3.27 11.55
C ALA A 40 -0.35 1.97 11.39
N ILE A 41 0.07 1.63 10.17
CA ILE A 41 0.96 0.49 9.90
C ILE A 41 2.28 0.64 10.65
N ILE A 42 2.94 1.80 10.58
CA ILE A 42 4.20 2.06 11.29
C ILE A 42 4.00 1.86 12.80
N ASN A 43 2.88 2.33 13.35
CA ASN A 43 2.60 2.21 14.78
C ASN A 43 2.39 0.75 15.24
N ILE A 44 2.02 -0.18 14.35
CA ILE A 44 1.88 -1.60 14.70
C ILE A 44 3.21 -2.19 15.21
N TYR A 45 4.34 -1.72 14.69
CA TYR A 45 5.68 -2.18 15.09
C TYR A 45 6.08 -1.75 16.51
N SER A 46 5.35 -0.81 17.11
CA SER A 46 5.49 -0.47 18.53
C SER A 46 4.96 -1.57 19.45
N ASN A 47 4.16 -2.52 18.93
CA ASN A 47 3.63 -3.63 19.72
C ASN A 47 4.75 -4.57 20.18
N PRO A 48 4.80 -5.00 21.45
CA PRO A 48 5.82 -5.94 21.94
C PRO A 48 5.88 -7.27 21.14
N LYS A 49 4.73 -7.74 20.63
CA LYS A 49 4.64 -8.92 19.76
C LYS A 49 5.29 -8.72 18.40
N MET A 50 5.70 -7.51 18.03
CA MET A 50 6.38 -7.15 16.78
C MET A 50 7.87 -6.79 16.99
N SER A 51 8.41 -7.04 18.18
CA SER A 51 9.75 -6.58 18.57
C SER A 51 10.88 -7.08 17.67
N ASP A 52 10.75 -8.28 17.11
CA ASP A 52 11.66 -8.91 16.16
C ASP A 52 11.61 -8.32 14.74
N LEU A 53 10.57 -7.55 14.42
CA LEU A 53 10.35 -6.92 13.11
C LEU A 53 10.41 -5.39 13.17
N ARG A 54 10.88 -4.80 14.28
CA ARG A 54 10.86 -3.34 14.48
C ARG A 54 11.59 -2.57 13.38
N ASP A 55 12.66 -3.13 12.85
CA ASP A 55 13.47 -2.47 11.82
C ASP A 55 12.69 -2.33 10.49
N ASP A 56 11.73 -3.21 10.22
CA ASP A 56 10.86 -3.16 9.04
C ASP A 56 9.93 -1.93 9.06
N ALA A 57 9.71 -1.30 10.21
CA ALA A 57 8.94 -0.08 10.30
C ALA A 57 9.51 1.05 9.43
N SER A 58 10.83 1.04 9.21
CA SER A 58 11.56 2.03 8.40
C SER A 58 11.29 1.92 6.89
N TYR A 59 10.73 0.79 6.43
CA TYR A 59 10.37 0.56 5.03
C TYR A 59 9.18 1.43 4.58
N TRP A 60 8.16 1.55 5.42
CA TRP A 60 6.86 2.13 5.04
C TRP A 60 6.90 3.60 4.60
N PRO A 61 7.68 4.50 5.22
CA PRO A 61 7.81 5.87 4.73
C PRO A 61 8.33 5.94 3.29
N GLY A 62 9.38 5.17 2.97
CA GLY A 62 9.95 5.12 1.61
C GLY A 62 8.97 4.50 0.61
N GLN A 63 8.16 3.53 1.03
CA GLN A 63 7.14 2.95 0.16
C GLN A 63 6.04 3.94 -0.21
N LEU A 64 5.64 4.83 0.70
CA LEU A 64 4.66 5.88 0.39
C LEU A 64 5.20 6.86 -0.65
N GLU A 65 6.46 7.30 -0.48
CA GLU A 65 7.14 8.17 -1.42
C GLU A 65 7.21 7.54 -2.81
N ARG A 66 7.67 6.29 -2.90
CA ARG A 66 7.77 5.53 -4.17
C ARG A 66 6.43 5.41 -4.90
N VAL A 67 5.34 5.19 -4.17
CA VAL A 67 3.99 5.13 -4.77
C VAL A 67 3.57 6.50 -5.31
N VAL A 68 3.78 7.57 -4.54
CA VAL A 68 3.45 8.94 -4.97
C VAL A 68 4.29 9.36 -6.18
N GLU A 69 5.58 9.02 -6.20
CA GLU A 69 6.47 9.27 -7.34
C GLU A 69 6.00 8.54 -8.60
N ALA A 70 5.70 7.24 -8.50
CA ALA A 70 5.21 6.47 -9.64
C ALA A 70 3.90 7.06 -10.20
N ILE A 71 2.96 7.41 -9.33
CA ILE A 71 1.68 8.03 -9.73
C ILE A 71 1.92 9.37 -10.44
N ASN A 72 2.82 10.20 -9.92
CA ASN A 72 3.13 11.52 -10.50
C ASN A 72 3.95 11.43 -11.79
N GLY A 73 4.78 10.39 -11.94
CA GLY A 73 5.56 10.12 -13.15
C GLY A 73 4.68 9.76 -14.35
N GLY A 74 3.48 9.21 -14.10
CA GLY A 74 2.47 8.94 -15.12
C GLY A 74 2.75 7.71 -15.99
N ASP A 75 3.81 6.96 -15.73
CA ASP A 75 4.04 5.66 -16.37
C ASP A 75 3.12 4.60 -15.76
N HIS A 76 2.14 4.16 -16.55
CA HIS A 76 1.16 3.17 -16.10
C HIS A 76 1.79 1.84 -15.67
N PHE A 77 2.86 1.40 -16.34
CA PHE A 77 3.52 0.14 -16.01
C PHE A 77 4.28 0.27 -14.70
N GLU A 78 4.96 1.40 -14.48
CA GLU A 78 5.62 1.69 -13.22
C GLU A 78 4.62 1.75 -12.06
N VAL A 79 3.48 2.43 -12.24
CA VAL A 79 2.43 2.46 -11.21
C VAL A 79 1.91 1.06 -10.91
N VAL A 80 1.66 0.24 -11.93
CA VAL A 80 1.22 -1.15 -11.72
C VAL A 80 2.28 -1.96 -10.96
N ASP A 81 3.55 -1.84 -11.33
CA ASP A 81 4.63 -2.58 -10.67
C ASP A 81 4.77 -2.19 -9.20
N VAL A 82 4.81 -0.90 -8.90
CA VAL A 82 4.93 -0.39 -7.51
C VAL A 82 3.70 -0.76 -6.69
N LEU A 83 2.49 -0.67 -7.25
CA LEU A 83 1.27 -1.00 -6.53
C LEU A 83 1.09 -2.51 -6.33
N TYR A 84 1.29 -3.31 -7.38
CA TYR A 84 1.01 -4.75 -7.35
C TYR A 84 2.14 -5.55 -6.71
N SER A 85 3.36 -5.38 -7.21
CA SER A 85 4.50 -6.24 -6.88
C SER A 85 5.12 -5.86 -5.54
N GLU A 86 5.04 -4.58 -5.16
CA GLU A 86 5.65 -4.10 -3.92
C GLU A 86 4.58 -3.82 -2.86
N THR A 87 3.74 -2.81 -3.07
CA THR A 87 2.88 -2.28 -2.00
C THR A 87 1.85 -3.32 -1.55
N ARG A 88 1.11 -3.91 -2.50
CA ARG A 88 0.10 -4.93 -2.21
C ARG A 88 0.72 -6.18 -1.59
N ALA A 89 1.86 -6.67 -2.13
CA ALA A 89 2.53 -7.85 -1.63
C ALA A 89 2.95 -7.69 -0.16
N ASN A 90 3.59 -6.56 0.19
CA ASN A 90 4.00 -6.26 1.56
C ASN A 90 2.81 -6.07 2.51
N LEU A 91 1.71 -5.47 2.04
CA LEU A 91 0.49 -5.35 2.85
C LEU A 91 -0.13 -6.72 3.15
N ILE A 92 -0.10 -7.66 2.20
CA ILE A 92 -0.56 -9.04 2.41
C ILE A 92 0.34 -9.76 3.41
N GLU A 93 1.66 -9.66 3.26
CA GLU A 93 2.61 -10.27 4.19
C GLU A 93 2.43 -9.72 5.61
N LEU A 94 2.33 -8.39 5.76
CA LEU A 94 2.04 -7.78 7.04
C LEU A 94 0.72 -8.31 7.63
N ARG A 95 -0.35 -8.38 6.84
CA ARG A 95 -1.63 -8.96 7.30
C ARG A 95 -1.48 -10.38 7.84
N GLU A 96 -0.71 -11.22 7.15
CA GLU A 96 -0.45 -12.60 7.58
C GLU A 96 0.36 -12.66 8.86
N VAL A 97 1.36 -11.79 9.03
CA VAL A 97 2.12 -11.64 10.28
C VAL A 97 1.20 -11.25 11.43
N LEU A 98 0.33 -10.25 11.23
CA LEU A 98 -0.59 -9.79 12.28
C LEU A 98 -1.64 -10.83 12.64
N THR A 99 -2.14 -11.58 11.65
CA THR A 99 -3.07 -12.70 11.88
C THR A 99 -2.40 -13.78 12.73
N ARG A 100 -1.18 -14.20 12.38
CA ARG A 100 -0.42 -15.22 13.14
C ARG A 100 -0.06 -14.79 14.57
N ARG A 101 -0.09 -13.48 14.86
CA ARG A 101 0.28 -12.90 16.15
C ARG A 101 -0.94 -12.43 16.96
N ASP A 102 -2.16 -12.70 16.49
CA ASP A 102 -3.42 -12.25 17.09
C ASP A 102 -3.42 -10.73 17.33
N LEU A 103 -3.12 -9.96 16.28
CA LEU A 103 -3.08 -8.49 16.27
C LEU A 103 -4.10 -7.86 15.32
N LEU A 104 -4.92 -8.67 14.65
CA LEU A 104 -6.01 -8.28 13.76
C LEU A 104 -7.37 -8.66 14.35
#